data_AF-A0A395M494-F1
#
_entry.id   AF-A0A395M494-F1
#
_cell.length_a   1.000
_cell.length_b   1.000
_cell.length_c   1.000
_cell.angle_alpha   90.00
_cell.angle_beta   90.00
_cell.angle_gamma   90.00
#
_symmetry.space_group_name_H-M   'P 1'
#
loop_
_entity.id
_entity.type
_entity.pdbx_description
1 polymer ?
#
loop_
_entity_poly.entity_id
_entity_poly.type
_entity_poly.pdbx_seq_one_letter_code
_entity_poly.pdbx_strand_id
1 'polypeptide(L)' 'PEEEMRRLITLKKSGATWDALTIAFPDRTREAIRQAYHKRRHAVEKKMEIEAAEAEEEGDTDEEDDTDG' A
#
# COMPACT_ATOMS: atom_id res chain seq x y z
N PRO A 1 -6.70 -10.01 6.30
CA PRO A 1 -6.69 -10.13 4.82
C PRO A 1 -6.10 -8.90 4.10
N GLU A 2 -6.44 -7.67 4.50
CA GLU A 2 -5.83 -6.45 3.93
C GLU A 2 -4.41 -6.20 4.47
N GLU A 3 -4.16 -6.44 5.76
CA GLU A 3 -2.84 -6.25 6.38
C GLU A 3 -1.74 -7.18 5.80
N GLU A 4 -2.07 -8.45 5.53
CA GLU A 4 -1.20 -9.38 4.78
C GLU A 4 -0.80 -8.80 3.42
N MET A 5 -1.78 -8.20 2.73
CA MET A 5 -1.58 -7.68 1.38
C MET A 5 -0.76 -6.39 1.39
N ARG A 6 -0.93 -5.54 2.40
CA ARG A 6 -0.05 -4.40 2.64
C ARG A 6 1.39 -4.86 2.85
N ARG A 7 1.62 -5.83 3.76
CA ARG A 7 2.96 -6.41 3.98
C ARG A 7 3.55 -7.02 2.70
N LEU A 8 2.75 -7.71 1.90
CA LEU A 8 3.16 -8.31 0.63
C LEU A 8 3.61 -7.25 -0.39
N ILE A 9 2.88 -6.14 -0.49
CA ILE A 9 3.26 -5.01 -1.36
C ILE A 9 4.51 -4.31 -0.84
N THR A 10 4.63 -4.07 0.46
CA THR A 10 5.82 -3.45 1.08
C THR A 10 7.06 -4.30 0.83
N LEU A 11 6.97 -5.62 1.03
CA LEU A 11 8.05 -6.57 0.73
C LEU A 11 8.38 -6.57 -0.77
N LYS A 12 7.37 -6.47 -1.64
CA LYS A 12 7.62 -6.42 -3.09
C LYS A 12 8.30 -5.12 -3.50
N LYS A 13 7.91 -3.99 -2.92
CA LYS A 13 8.55 -2.68 -3.11
C LYS A 13 9.99 -2.64 -2.59
N SER A 14 10.29 -3.35 -1.50
CA SER A 14 11.65 -3.46 -0.97
C SER A 14 12.56 -4.41 -1.78
N GLY A 15 12.05 -5.03 -2.85
CA GLY A 15 12.82 -5.94 -3.70
C GLY A 15 12.76 -7.41 -3.29
N ALA A 16 11.88 -7.79 -2.36
CA ALA A 16 11.76 -9.18 -1.94
C ALA A 16 11.32 -10.09 -3.10
N THR A 17 11.96 -11.27 -3.15
CA THR A 17 11.59 -12.32 -4.10
C THR A 17 10.30 -13.02 -3.65
N TRP A 18 9.66 -13.71 -4.60
CA TRP A 18 8.46 -14.50 -4.29
C TRP A 18 8.70 -15.60 -3.26
N ASP A 19 9.93 -16.07 -3.14
CA ASP A 19 10.34 -17.11 -2.21
C ASP A 19 10.38 -16.58 -0.77
N ALA A 20 10.95 -15.38 -0.57
CA ALA A 20 10.92 -14.69 0.71
C ALA A 20 9.48 -14.40 1.17
N LEU A 21 8.60 -14.05 0.23
CA LEU A 21 7.17 -13.86 0.50
C LEU A 21 6.50 -15.17 0.94
N THR A 22 6.81 -16.32 0.34
CA THR A 22 6.26 -17.61 0.79
C THR A 22 6.74 -18.01 2.20
N ILE A 23 7.94 -17.59 2.60
CA ILE A 23 8.44 -17.80 3.97
C ILE A 23 7.67 -16.91 4.96
N ALA A 24 7.40 -15.65 4.59
CA ALA A 24 6.65 -14.71 5.42
C ALA A 24 5.15 -15.04 5.51
N PHE A 25 4.60 -15.75 4.52
CA PHE A 25 3.19 -16.14 4.46
C PHE A 25 3.06 -17.66 4.31
N PRO A 26 3.35 -18.45 5.36
CA PRO A 26 3.26 -19.92 5.30
C PRO A 26 1.82 -20.41 5.09
N ASP A 27 0.83 -19.58 5.44
CA ASP A 27 -0.59 -19.86 5.27
C ASP A 27 -1.03 -19.83 3.79
N ARG A 28 -0.21 -19.25 2.91
CA ARG A 28 -0.53 -19.05 1.49
C ARG A 28 0.52 -19.69 0.59
N THR A 29 0.05 -20.43 -0.42
CA THR A 29 0.94 -20.98 -1.44
C THR A 29 1.49 -19.87 -2.33
N ARG A 30 2.66 -20.14 -2.95
CA ARG A 30 3.33 -19.22 -3.88
C ARG A 30 2.40 -18.71 -4.99
N GLU A 31 1.55 -19.58 -5.50
CA GLU A 31 0.56 -19.24 -6.52
C GLU A 31 -0.55 -18.35 -5.97
N ALA A 32 -1.04 -18.63 -4.74
CA ALA A 32 -2.02 -17.77 -4.09
C ALA A 32 -1.46 -16.35 -3.85
N ILE A 33 -0.19 -16.24 -3.45
CA ILE A 33 0.52 -14.95 -3.31
C ILE A 33 0.62 -14.23 -4.65
N ARG A 34 1.01 -14.93 -5.73
CA ARG A 34 1.08 -14.35 -7.08
C ARG A 34 -0.28 -13.90 -7.61
N GLN A 35 -1.31 -14.73 -7.45
CA GLN A 35 -2.68 -14.38 -7.85
C GLN A 35 -3.22 -13.22 -7.03
N ALA A 36 -3.04 -13.24 -5.72
CA ALA A 36 -3.48 -12.17 -4.84
C ALA A 36 -2.77 -10.85 -5.19
N TYR A 37 -1.46 -10.91 -5.50
CA TYR A 37 -0.73 -9.77 -6.04
C TYR A 37 -1.36 -9.31 -7.35
N HIS A 38 -1.41 -10.10 -8.43
CA HIS A 38 -1.96 -9.61 -9.71
C HIS A 38 -3.43 -9.13 -9.64
N LYS A 39 -4.27 -9.81 -8.86
CA LYS A 39 -5.72 -9.54 -8.78
C LYS A 39 -6.04 -8.34 -7.90
N ARG A 40 -5.30 -8.14 -6.80
CA ARG A 40 -5.58 -7.07 -5.84
C ARG A 40 -4.52 -5.98 -5.80
N ARG A 41 -3.39 -6.13 -6.51
CA ARG A 41 -2.36 -5.08 -6.67
C ARG A 41 -3.02 -3.77 -7.09
N HIS A 42 -3.85 -3.78 -8.12
CA HIS A 42 -4.50 -2.55 -8.57
C HIS A 42 -5.42 -1.92 -7.50
N ALA A 43 -6.18 -2.74 -6.77
CA ALA A 43 -7.08 -2.24 -5.74
C ALA A 43 -6.31 -1.71 -4.52
N VAL A 44 -5.24 -2.39 -4.12
CA VAL A 44 -4.48 -2.03 -2.92
C VAL A 44 -3.41 -0.98 -3.19
N GLU A 45 -2.77 -0.96 -4.36
CA GLU A 45 -1.91 0.16 -4.78
C GLU A 45 -2.74 1.44 -4.89
N LYS A 46 -3.94 1.38 -5.49
CA LYS A 46 -4.83 2.55 -5.55
C LYS A 46 -5.28 3.00 -4.16
N LYS A 47 -5.64 2.07 -3.27
CA LYS A 47 -5.95 2.43 -1.87
C LYS A 47 -4.74 3.00 -1.14
N MET A 48 -3.54 2.48 -1.34
CA MET A 48 -2.31 2.99 -0.71
C MET A 48 -1.92 4.36 -1.25
N GLU A 49 -2.13 4.61 -2.55
CA GLU A 49 -1.87 5.91 -3.16
C GLU A 49 -2.86 6.97 -2.66
N ILE A 50 -4.14 6.60 -2.52
CA ILE A 50 -5.15 7.46 -1.89
C ILE A 50 -4.84 7.69 -0.41
N GLU A 51 -4.52 6.64 0.37
CA GLU A 51 -4.19 6.77 1.79
C GLU A 51 -2.87 7.55 2.02
N ALA A 52 -1.90 7.43 1.10
CA ALA A 52 -0.68 8.25 1.14
C ALA A 52 -0.94 9.70 0.74
N ALA A 53 -1.82 9.94 -0.24
CA ALA A 53 -2.24 11.29 -0.61
C ALA A 53 -3.06 11.95 0.50
N GLU A 54 -4.00 11.23 1.13
CA GLU A 54 -4.77 11.71 2.28
C GLU A 54 -3.86 11.96 3.51
N ALA A 55 -2.84 11.13 3.73
CA ALA A 55 -1.86 11.35 4.79
C ALA A 55 -0.92 12.54 4.54
N GLU A 56 -0.79 13.01 3.29
CA GLU A 56 -0.06 14.22 2.94
C GLU A 56 -0.96 15.47 2.86
N GLU A 57 -2.28 15.32 2.78
CA GLU A 57 -3.24 16.44 2.78
C GLU A 57 -3.58 16.95 4.19
N GLU A 58 -3.45 16.16 5.25
CA GLU A 58 -3.68 16.61 6.65
C GLU A 58 -2.45 17.32 7.29
N GLY A 59 -1.59 17.91 6.46
CA GLY A 59 -0.34 18.55 6.87
C GLY A 59 -0.13 19.99 6.37
N ASP A 60 -1.14 20.64 5.79
CA ASP A 60 -1.06 22.06 5.40
C ASP A 60 -2.27 22.82 5.97
N THR A 61 -2.22 23.05 7.29
CA THR A 61 -2.89 24.21 7.88
C THR A 61 -1.83 25.29 8.08
N ASP A 62 -1.84 26.31 7.23
CA ASP A 62 -1.29 27.65 7.51
C ASP A 62 -2.18 28.63 6.72
N GLU A 63 -3.22 29.15 7.35
CA GLU A 63 -3.22 30.39 8.13
C GLU A 63 -3.61 31.58 7.23
N GLU A 64 -4.22 32.55 7.88
CA GLU A 64 -5.18 33.53 7.36
C GLU A 64 -4.55 34.58 6.42
N ASP A 65 -5.30 35.04 5.41
CA ASP A 65 -5.24 36.47 5.03
C ASP A 65 -6.61 36.92 4.51
N ASP A 66 -7.40 37.39 5.47
CA ASP A 66 -8.29 38.54 5.28
C ASP A 66 -7.49 39.67 4.60
N THR A 67 -7.78 40.04 3.35
CA THR A 67 -7.75 41.45 2.95
C THR A 67 -8.70 41.80 1.80
N ASP A 68 -9.59 42.73 2.15
CA ASP A 68 -10.49 43.59 1.39
C ASP A 68 -9.77 44.46 0.33
N GLY A 69 -10.43 44.73 -0.81
CA GLY A 69 -9.96 45.70 -1.82
C GLY A 69 -10.73 45.69 -3.15
#